data_AF-A0A6S7ASG4-F1
#
_entry.id   AF-A0A6S7ASG4-F1
#
_cell.length_a   1.000
_cell.length_b   1.000
_cell.length_c   1.000
_cell.angle_alpha   90.00
_cell.angle_beta   90.00
_cell.angle_gamma   90.00
#
_symmetry.space_group_name_H-M   'P 1'
#
loop_
_entity.id
_entity.type
_entity.pdbx_description
1 polymer ?
#
loop_
_entity_poly.entity_id
_entity_poly.type
_entity_poly.pdbx_seq_one_letter_code
_entity_poly.pdbx_strand_id
1 'polypeptide(L)'
;MRRVALICMLSASVASQAQEVRTWHFSGADLIAAMEGKMPSEIRDASLGRQFSSAYAQAYVSGIADQTQGTVWCTRTGVLPHELKDRVHSYLTALPDSRLKTNAGPLVGEALARSFPCR
;
A
#
# COMPACT_ATOMS: atom_id res chain seq x y z
N MET A 1 -34.67 -55.35 6.79
CA MET A 1 -34.47 -54.02 6.17
C MET A 1 -33.32 -53.32 6.88
N ARG A 2 -32.23 -53.09 6.15
CA ARG A 2 -30.91 -52.68 6.65
C ARG A 2 -30.82 -51.15 6.51
N ARG A 3 -30.56 -50.42 7.61
CA ARG A 3 -30.28 -48.97 7.54
C ARG A 3 -28.89 -48.74 8.13
N VAL A 4 -27.89 -48.65 7.24
CA VAL A 4 -26.53 -48.20 7.58
C VAL A 4 -26.57 -46.67 7.56
N ALA A 5 -26.41 -46.04 8.72
CA ALA A 5 -26.23 -44.60 8.82
C ALA A 5 -24.73 -44.29 8.67
N LEU A 6 -24.35 -43.73 7.52
CA LEU A 6 -22.99 -43.25 7.25
C LEU A 6 -22.87 -41.83 7.82
N ILE A 7 -22.11 -41.66 8.91
CA ILE A 7 -21.83 -40.34 9.49
C ILE A 7 -20.53 -39.82 8.84
N CYS A 8 -20.67 -38.94 7.85
CA CYS A 8 -19.54 -38.19 7.29
C CYS A 8 -19.15 -37.08 8.28
N MET A 9 -18.06 -37.26 9.03
CA MET A 9 -17.43 -36.18 9.79
C MET A 9 -16.72 -35.22 8.81
N LEU A 10 -17.30 -34.04 8.58
CA LEU A 10 -16.59 -32.95 7.93
C LEU A 10 -15.58 -32.35 8.92
N SER A 11 -14.31 -32.73 8.80
CA SER A 11 -13.21 -32.03 9.45
C SER A 11 -13.05 -30.64 8.83
N ALA A 12 -13.61 -29.63 9.46
CA ALA A 12 -13.35 -28.24 9.11
C ALA A 12 -11.92 -27.88 9.55
N SER A 13 -10.97 -28.01 8.63
CA SER A 13 -9.63 -27.45 8.78
C SER A 13 -9.78 -25.93 8.83
N VAL A 14 -9.85 -25.35 10.03
CA VAL A 14 -9.70 -23.91 10.21
C VAL A 14 -8.27 -23.60 9.79
N ALA A 15 -8.10 -23.12 8.56
CA ALA A 15 -6.85 -22.52 8.14
C ALA A 15 -6.65 -21.28 9.01
N SER A 16 -5.90 -21.44 10.10
CA SER A 16 -5.42 -20.34 10.89
C SER A 16 -4.56 -19.49 9.97
N GLN A 17 -5.14 -18.45 9.37
CA GLN A 17 -4.34 -17.37 8.83
C GLN A 17 -3.62 -16.76 10.02
N ALA A 18 -2.37 -17.20 10.23
CA ALA A 18 -1.45 -16.49 11.08
C ALA A 18 -1.35 -15.10 10.48
N GLN A 19 -2.09 -14.15 11.07
CA GLN A 19 -1.98 -12.74 10.75
C GLN A 19 -0.54 -12.39 11.10
N GLU A 20 0.32 -12.34 10.08
CA GLU A 20 1.71 -11.98 10.23
C GLU A 20 1.75 -10.66 11.03
N VAL A 21 2.51 -10.64 12.12
CA VAL A 21 2.53 -9.48 13.04
C VAL A 21 3.12 -8.31 12.26
N ARG A 22 2.23 -7.48 11.72
CA ARG A 22 2.58 -6.31 10.92
C ARG A 22 3.39 -5.35 11.76
N THR A 23 4.64 -5.11 11.36
CA THR A 23 5.55 -4.15 12.00
C THR A 23 5.55 -2.76 11.33
N TRP A 24 4.94 -2.64 10.14
CA TRP A 24 4.87 -1.39 9.39
C TRP A 24 3.58 -0.61 9.68
N HIS A 25 3.66 0.72 9.74
CA HIS A 25 2.48 1.59 9.92
C HIS A 25 1.70 1.83 8.61
N PHE A 26 2.45 1.84 7.52
CA PHE A 26 2.14 2.03 6.10
C PHE A 26 1.91 0.79 5.21
N SER A 27 0.72 0.38 4.73
CA SER A 27 0.66 -0.69 3.70
C SER A 27 0.44 -0.11 2.31
N GLY A 28 0.77 -0.87 1.26
CA GLY A 28 0.50 -0.44 -0.11
C GLY A 28 -0.97 -0.11 -0.35
N ALA A 29 -1.88 -0.92 0.20
CA ALA A 29 -3.31 -0.69 0.16
C ALA A 29 -3.72 0.58 0.93
N ASP A 30 -3.16 0.80 2.12
CA ASP A 30 -3.45 2.00 2.92
C ASP A 30 -2.98 3.26 2.18
N LEU A 31 -1.84 3.19 1.49
CA LEU A 31 -1.30 4.31 0.71
C LEU A 31 -2.15 4.63 -0.52
N ILE A 32 -2.64 3.63 -1.26
CA ILE A 32 -3.61 3.85 -2.34
C ILE A 32 -4.87 4.54 -1.77
N ALA A 33 -5.45 3.99 -0.70
CA ALA A 33 -6.63 4.57 -0.09
C ALA A 33 -6.39 6.04 0.33
N ALA A 34 -5.21 6.35 0.87
CA ALA A 34 -4.86 7.70 1.23
C ALA A 34 -4.73 8.64 0.01
N MET A 35 -4.09 8.18 -1.07
CA MET A 35 -3.98 8.94 -2.33
C MET A 35 -5.36 9.24 -2.93
N GLU A 36 -6.32 8.32 -2.77
CA GLU A 36 -7.69 8.48 -3.24
C GLU A 36 -8.59 9.31 -2.30
N GLY A 37 -8.04 9.85 -1.21
CA GLY A 37 -8.80 10.64 -0.24
C GLY A 37 -9.64 9.80 0.73
N LYS A 38 -9.36 8.51 0.86
CA LYS A 38 -10.16 7.52 1.61
C LYS A 38 -9.43 6.96 2.83
N MET A 39 -8.38 7.64 3.32
CA MET A 39 -7.70 7.22 4.54
C MET A 39 -8.67 7.29 5.74
N PRO A 40 -8.74 6.23 6.58
CA PRO A 40 -9.50 6.29 7.83
C PRO A 40 -9.03 7.46 8.69
N SER A 41 -9.97 8.29 9.14
CA SER A 41 -9.67 9.43 10.01
C SER A 41 -10.85 9.76 10.91
N GLU A 42 -10.58 10.44 12.02
CA GLU A 42 -11.60 10.96 12.94
C GLU A 42 -12.23 12.29 12.43
N ILE A 43 -11.76 12.79 11.29
CA ILE A 43 -12.23 14.04 10.71
C ILE A 43 -13.64 13.85 10.15
N ARG A 44 -14.62 14.53 10.76
CA ARG A 44 -16.05 14.40 10.39
C ARG A 44 -16.40 15.16 9.11
N ASP A 45 -15.69 16.24 8.80
CA ASP A 45 -15.89 16.97 7.56
C ASP A 45 -15.30 16.19 6.38
N ALA A 46 -16.15 15.83 5.41
CA ALA A 46 -15.74 14.97 4.31
C ALA A 46 -14.73 15.62 3.36
N SER A 47 -14.77 16.95 3.20
CA SER A 47 -13.83 17.67 2.33
C SER A 47 -12.46 17.74 2.98
N LEU A 48 -12.43 18.12 4.26
CA LEU A 48 -11.21 18.17 5.07
C LEU A 48 -10.59 16.78 5.23
N GLY A 49 -11.41 15.74 5.42
CA GLY A 49 -10.96 14.36 5.49
C GLY A 49 -10.26 13.91 4.20
N ARG A 50 -10.84 14.19 3.02
CA ARG A 50 -10.19 13.91 1.73
C ARG A 50 -8.89 14.69 1.55
N GLN A 51 -8.89 15.97 1.92
CA GLN A 51 -7.70 16.81 1.81
C GLN A 51 -6.57 16.30 2.71
N PHE A 52 -6.88 15.97 3.97
CA PHE A 52 -5.94 15.40 4.93
C PHE A 52 -5.37 14.07 4.43
N SER A 53 -6.23 13.18 3.95
CA SER A 53 -5.84 11.88 3.37
C SER A 53 -4.85 12.05 2.21
N SER A 54 -5.15 12.90 1.24
CA SER A 54 -4.29 13.15 0.08
C SER A 54 -2.96 13.82 0.49
N ALA A 55 -2.99 14.74 1.45
CA ALA A 55 -1.79 15.39 1.99
C ALA A 55 -0.90 14.40 2.75
N TYR A 56 -1.50 13.50 3.55
CA TYR A 56 -0.78 12.45 4.26
C TYR A 56 -0.06 11.51 3.27
N ALA A 57 -0.75 11.08 2.22
CA ALA A 57 -0.14 10.25 1.16
C ALA A 57 1.03 10.96 0.47
N GLN A 58 0.87 12.26 0.14
CA GLN A 58 1.94 13.05 -0.45
C GLN A 58 3.15 13.14 0.48
N ALA A 59 2.93 13.43 1.77
CA ALA A 59 4.00 13.52 2.76
C ALA A 59 4.74 12.18 2.92
N TYR A 60 4.00 11.06 2.94
CA TYR A 60 4.58 9.72 3.00
C TYR A 60 5.50 9.44 1.81
N VAL A 61 5.03 9.73 0.59
CA VAL A 61 5.83 9.58 -0.64
C VAL A 61 7.06 10.49 -0.62
N SER A 62 6.89 11.76 -0.25
CA SER A 62 7.99 12.72 -0.19
C SER A 62 9.06 12.32 0.82
N GLY A 63 8.70 11.83 2.01
CA GLY A 63 9.68 11.37 2.99
C GLY A 63 10.53 10.21 2.48
N ILE A 64 9.93 9.25 1.77
CA ILE A 64 10.67 8.14 1.16
C ILE A 64 11.50 8.61 -0.03
N ALA A 65 10.97 9.52 -0.84
CA ALA A 65 11.69 10.09 -1.96
C ALA A 65 12.96 10.79 -1.48
N ASP A 66 12.86 11.68 -0.49
CA ASP A 66 14.00 12.39 0.10
C ASP A 66 15.02 11.42 0.71
N GLN A 67 14.55 10.38 1.43
CA GLN A 67 15.41 9.39 2.07
C GLN A 67 16.19 8.52 1.06
N THR A 68 15.67 8.34 -0.15
CA THR A 68 16.18 7.36 -1.12
C THR A 68 16.73 7.99 -2.41
N GLN A 69 16.64 9.31 -2.55
CA GLN A 69 17.16 10.04 -3.70
C GLN A 69 18.69 9.90 -3.81
N GLY A 70 19.18 9.73 -5.03
CA GLY A 70 20.60 9.56 -5.33
C GLY A 70 21.14 8.14 -5.13
N THR A 71 20.33 7.22 -4.58
CA THR A 71 20.73 5.81 -4.36
C THR A 71 19.75 4.83 -5.01
N VAL A 72 18.46 4.94 -4.70
CA VAL A 72 17.41 4.06 -5.25
C VAL A 72 16.79 4.65 -6.51
N TRP A 73 16.66 5.98 -6.55
CA TRP A 73 16.13 6.73 -7.69
C TRP A 73 16.91 8.03 -7.84
N CYS A 74 16.91 8.61 -9.04
CA CYS A 74 17.69 9.81 -9.35
C CYS A 74 16.92 10.81 -10.20
N THR A 75 17.24 12.09 -10.07
CA THR A 75 16.75 13.16 -10.93
C THR A 75 17.87 14.14 -11.27
N ARG A 76 17.82 14.73 -12.47
CA ARG A 76 18.79 15.74 -12.93
C ARG A 76 18.29 17.17 -12.72
N THR A 77 16.99 17.39 -12.87
CA THR A 77 16.35 18.72 -12.85
C THR A 77 15.31 18.87 -11.74
N GLY A 78 15.16 17.87 -10.88
CA GLY A 78 14.05 17.76 -9.94
C GLY A 78 12.84 17.04 -10.54
N VAL A 79 11.94 16.58 -9.68
CA VAL A 79 10.63 16.01 -10.02
C VAL A 79 9.61 16.65 -9.09
N LEU A 80 8.46 17.10 -9.60
CA LEU A 80 7.47 17.76 -8.76
C LEU A 80 6.84 16.75 -7.77
N PRO A 81 6.48 17.17 -6.55
CA PRO A 81 5.92 16.26 -5.54
C PRO A 81 4.69 15.46 -6.02
N HIS A 82 3.80 16.11 -6.78
CA HIS A 82 2.61 15.44 -7.32
C HIS A 82 2.97 14.38 -8.38
N GLU A 83 4.00 14.60 -9.19
CA GLU A 83 4.48 13.61 -10.16
C GLU A 83 5.02 12.36 -9.45
N LEU A 84 5.76 12.53 -8.35
CA LEU A 84 6.21 11.40 -7.52
C LEU A 84 5.02 10.58 -7.04
N LYS A 85 4.00 11.25 -6.49
CA LYS A 85 2.77 10.60 -6.02
C LYS A 85 2.04 9.88 -7.15
N ASP A 86 1.94 10.49 -8.33
CA ASP A 86 1.26 9.91 -9.49
C ASP A 86 1.96 8.64 -10.01
N ARG A 87 3.31 8.65 -10.04
CA ARG A 87 4.10 7.47 -10.41
C ARG A 87 3.95 6.34 -9.40
N VAL A 88 3.99 6.66 -8.12
CA VAL A 88 3.75 5.70 -7.04
C VAL A 88 2.34 5.11 -7.14
N HIS A 89 1.31 5.94 -7.30
CA HIS A 89 -0.07 5.48 -7.44
C HIS A 89 -0.24 4.52 -8.62
N SER A 90 0.30 4.89 -9.78
CA SER A 90 0.24 4.06 -11.00
C SER A 90 0.95 2.72 -10.82
N TYR A 91 2.07 2.70 -10.10
CA TYR A 91 2.79 1.47 -9.78
C TYR A 91 2.00 0.58 -8.83
N LEU A 92 1.50 1.13 -7.72
CA LEU A 92 0.78 0.38 -6.69
C LEU A 92 -0.53 -0.21 -7.24
N THR A 93 -1.31 0.54 -8.01
CA THR A 93 -2.58 0.04 -8.59
C THR A 93 -2.39 -1.08 -9.61
N ALA A 94 -1.17 -1.29 -10.11
CA ALA A 94 -0.82 -2.40 -11.00
C ALA A 94 -0.28 -3.64 -10.24
N LEU A 95 -0.06 -3.56 -8.92
CA LEU A 95 0.42 -4.68 -8.13
C LEU A 95 -0.70 -5.67 -7.77
N PRO A 96 -0.37 -6.95 -7.58
CA PRO A 96 -1.32 -7.91 -7.02
C PRO A 96 -1.64 -7.59 -5.54
N ASP A 97 -2.85 -7.90 -5.10
CA ASP A 97 -3.33 -7.64 -3.73
C ASP A 97 -2.40 -8.17 -2.62
N SER A 98 -1.73 -9.29 -2.86
CA SER A 98 -0.79 -9.86 -1.90
C SER A 98 0.38 -8.92 -1.61
N ARG A 99 0.87 -8.20 -2.62
CA ARG A 99 1.93 -7.18 -2.48
C ARG A 99 1.40 -5.93 -1.78
N LEU A 100 0.14 -5.55 -2.02
CA LEU A 100 -0.44 -4.35 -1.40
C LEU A 100 -0.59 -4.47 0.13
N LYS A 101 -0.61 -5.70 0.68
CA LYS A 101 -0.67 -5.92 2.12
C LYS A 101 0.68 -5.69 2.83
N THR A 102 1.78 -5.61 2.08
CA THR A 102 3.13 -5.40 2.65
C THR A 102 3.41 -3.93 2.93
N ASN A 103 4.54 -3.64 3.59
CA ASN A 103 5.01 -2.30 3.89
C ASN A 103 5.08 -1.41 2.63
N ALA A 104 4.45 -0.24 2.65
CA ALA A 104 4.44 0.72 1.56
C ALA A 104 5.82 1.34 1.29
N GLY A 105 6.69 1.45 2.31
CA GLY A 105 7.99 2.10 2.20
C GLY A 105 8.84 1.57 1.04
N PRO A 106 9.18 0.27 1.04
CA PRO A 106 9.86 -0.37 -0.08
C PRO A 106 9.12 -0.25 -1.41
N LEU A 107 7.78 -0.35 -1.42
CA LEU A 107 6.99 -0.26 -2.66
C LEU A 107 7.07 1.13 -3.31
N VAL A 108 7.10 2.20 -2.51
CA VAL A 108 7.36 3.56 -3.00
C VAL A 108 8.75 3.63 -3.62
N GLY A 109 9.77 3.09 -2.94
CA GLY A 109 11.13 3.02 -3.47
C GLY A 109 11.21 2.27 -4.81
N GLU A 110 10.54 1.12 -4.92
CA GLU A 110 10.44 0.35 -6.17
C GLU A 110 9.76 1.16 -7.29
N ALA A 111 8.68 1.88 -6.99
CA ALA A 111 7.99 2.74 -7.94
C ALA A 111 8.88 3.88 -8.46
N LEU A 112 9.62 4.53 -7.55
CA LEU A 112 10.54 5.61 -7.88
C LEU A 112 11.74 5.10 -8.69
N ALA A 113 12.34 3.97 -8.30
CA ALA A 113 13.43 3.35 -9.05
C ALA A 113 13.01 2.98 -10.49
N ARG A 114 11.78 2.46 -10.65
CA ARG A 114 11.23 2.13 -11.97
C ARG A 114 10.97 3.37 -12.82
N SER A 115 10.51 4.45 -12.21
CA SER A 115 10.10 5.67 -12.93
C SER A 115 11.28 6.60 -13.24
N PHE A 116 12.27 6.61 -12.36
CA PHE A 116 13.38 7.56 -12.35
C PHE A 116 14.71 6.83 -12.01
N PRO A 117 15.16 5.90 -12.85
CA PRO A 117 16.34 5.11 -12.57
C PRO A 117 17.60 5.98 -12.51
N CYS A 118 18.50 5.64 -11.59
CA CYS A 118 19.86 6.16 -11.60
C CYS A 118 20.63 5.64 -12.83
N ARG A 119 21.51 6.49 -13.37
CA ARG A 119 22.35 6.19 -14.54
C ARG A 119 23.81 6.32 -14.18
#